data_AF-A0A661V5I7-F1
#
_entry.id   AF-A0A661V5I7-F1
#
_cell.length_a   1.000
_cell.length_b   1.000
_cell.length_c   1.000
_cell.angle_alpha   90.00
_cell.angle_beta   90.00
_cell.angle_gamma   90.00
#
_symmetry.space_group_name_H-M   'P 1'
#
loop_
_entity.id
_entity.type
_entity.pdbx_description
1 polymer ?
#
loop_
_entity_poly.entity_id
_entity_poly.type
_entity_poly.pdbx_seq_one_letter_code
_entity_poly.pdbx_strand_id
1 'polypeptide(L)' 'MNTTEFLMITSAIVPDRPAIAFEGKKYTYAELSERSNRVANALAGLGVQKGDMVAILQVNCNEHVEV' A
#
# COMPACT_ATOMS: atom_id res chain seq x y z
N MET A 1 1.67 -0.24 -17.44
CA MET A 1 0.82 -0.65 -16.32
C MET A 1 1.50 -0.16 -15.05
N ASN A 2 0.95 0.90 -14.46
CA ASN A 2 1.47 1.43 -13.20
C ASN A 2 0.92 0.55 -12.07
N THR A 3 1.75 0.11 -11.13
CA THR A 3 1.32 -0.67 -9.95
C THR A 3 0.22 0.06 -9.16
N THR A 4 0.25 1.41 -9.13
CA THR A 4 -0.78 2.21 -8.47
C THR A 4 -2.14 2.10 -9.15
N GLU A 5 -2.22 1.92 -10.48
CA GLU A 5 -3.50 1.78 -11.18
C GLU A 5 -4.27 0.54 -10.71
N PHE A 6 -3.57 -0.56 -10.46
CA PHE A 6 -4.18 -1.78 -9.95
C PHE A 6 -4.87 -1.54 -8.61
N LEU A 7 -4.16 -0.91 -7.66
CA LEU A 7 -4.70 -0.67 -6.31
C LEU A 7 -5.85 0.34 -6.34
N MET A 8 -5.73 1.40 -7.15
CA MET A 8 -6.79 2.41 -7.31
C MET A 8 -8.07 1.80 -7.88
N ILE A 9 -7.97 1.04 -8.97
CA ILE A 9 -9.13 0.41 -9.62
C ILE A 9 -9.79 -0.61 -8.69
N THR A 10 -9.01 -1.49 -8.06
CA THR A 10 -9.57 -2.54 -7.19
C THR A 10 -10.20 -1.98 -5.93
N SER A 11 -9.62 -0.93 -5.32
CA SER A 11 -10.22 -0.24 -4.18
C SER A 11 -11.55 0.44 -4.51
N ALA A 12 -11.74 0.89 -5.76
CA ALA A 12 -12.98 1.52 -6.19
C ALA A 12 -14.07 0.50 -6.59
N ILE A 13 -13.68 -0.60 -7.25
CA ILE A 13 -14.63 -1.58 -7.80
C ILE A 13 -15.01 -2.65 -6.77
N VAL A 14 -14.06 -3.09 -5.94
CA VAL A 14 -14.25 -4.18 -4.96
C VAL A 14 -13.61 -3.84 -3.60
N PRO A 15 -14.02 -2.73 -2.95
CA PRO A 15 -13.38 -2.21 -1.74
C PRO A 15 -13.27 -3.24 -0.62
N ASP A 16 -14.34 -4.03 -0.40
CA ASP A 16 -14.44 -4.98 0.72
C ASP A 16 -13.78 -6.34 0.43
N ARG A 17 -13.26 -6.56 -0.78
CA ARG A 17 -12.63 -7.83 -1.13
C ARG A 17 -11.26 -7.94 -0.44
N PRO A 18 -10.91 -9.09 0.15
CA PRO A 18 -9.58 -9.29 0.72
C PRO A 18 -8.47 -9.13 -0.32
N ALA A 19 -7.51 -8.25 -0.03
CA ALA A 19 -6.30 -8.00 -0.80
C ALA A 19 -5.09 -8.74 -0.20
N ILE A 20 -4.97 -8.75 1.14
CA ILE A 20 -3.89 -9.42 1.86
C ILE A 20 -4.50 -10.40 2.87
N ALA A 21 -3.89 -11.58 3.00
CA ALA A 21 -4.13 -12.52 4.09
C ALA A 21 -2.79 -12.87 4.74
N PHE A 22 -2.61 -12.50 6.01
CA PHE A 22 -1.37 -12.67 6.74
C PHE A 22 -1.67 -12.97 8.22
N GLU A 23 -1.04 -14.01 8.78
CA GLU A 23 -1.20 -14.42 10.18
C GLU A 23 -2.66 -14.49 10.68
N GLY A 24 -3.55 -15.04 9.85
CA GLY A 24 -4.98 -15.17 10.18
C GLY A 24 -5.79 -13.87 10.09
N LYS A 25 -5.15 -12.74 9.79
CA LYS A 25 -5.81 -11.46 9.50
C LYS A 25 -5.99 -11.29 8.00
N LYS A 26 -7.02 -10.54 7.62
CA LYS A 26 -7.27 -10.13 6.25
C LYS A 26 -7.38 -8.62 6.20
N TYR A 27 -6.84 -8.04 5.14
CA TYR A 27 -6.97 -6.63 4.82
C TYR A 27 -7.68 -6.50 3.48
N THR A 28 -8.67 -5.61 3.40
CA THR A 28 -9.41 -5.34 2.17
C THR A 28 -8.63 -4.44 1.21
N TYR A 29 -9.06 -4.34 -0.05
CA TYR A 29 -8.47 -3.39 -0.99
C TYR A 29 -8.62 -1.94 -0.54
N ALA A 30 -9.74 -1.60 0.10
CA ALA A 30 -9.92 -0.26 0.67
C ALA A 30 -8.93 0.02 1.80
N GLU A 31 -8.75 -0.92 2.73
CA GLU A 31 -7.81 -0.79 3.85
C GLU A 31 -6.36 -0.71 3.36
N LEU A 32 -5.98 -1.53 2.37
CA LEU A 32 -4.65 -1.47 1.78
C LEU A 32 -4.39 -0.10 1.12
N SER A 33 -5.34 0.40 0.33
CA SER A 33 -5.24 1.72 -0.30
C SER A 33 -5.11 2.85 0.73
N GLU A 34 -5.88 2.80 1.82
CA GLU A 34 -5.78 3.79 2.90
C GLU A 34 -4.40 3.76 3.57
N ARG A 35 -3.88 2.57 3.89
CA ARG A 35 -2.59 2.38 4.54
C ARG A 35 -1.43 2.82 3.66
N SER A 36 -1.44 2.43 2.38
CA SER A 36 -0.44 2.88 1.39
C SER A 36 -0.44 4.40 1.24
N ASN A 37 -1.61 5.03 1.14
CA ASN A 37 -1.72 6.48 1.08
C ASN A 37 -1.19 7.16 2.34
N ARG A 38 -1.36 6.55 3.52
CA ARG A 38 -0.81 7.07 4.78
C ARG A 38 0.72 7.07 4.76
N VAL A 39 1.35 5.98 4.29
CA VAL A 39 2.81 5.90 4.14
C VAL A 39 3.31 6.92 3.11
N ALA A 40 2.65 7.00 1.95
CA ALA A 40 3.01 7.95 0.91
C ALA A 40 2.94 9.41 1.39
N ASN A 41 1.89 9.78 2.13
CA ASN A 41 1.75 11.11 2.73
C ASN A 41 2.84 11.40 3.77
N ALA A 42 3.22 10.41 4.58
CA ALA A 42 4.32 10.56 5.54
C ALA A 42 5.67 10.77 4.82
N LEU A 43 5.96 9.99 3.78
CA LEU A 43 7.17 10.13 2.97
C LEU A 43 7.21 11.50 2.26
N ALA A 44 6.09 11.94 1.70
CA ALA A 44 5.98 13.27 1.11
C ALA A 44 6.22 14.38 2.17
N GLY A 45 5.71 14.20 3.39
CA GLY A 45 5.98 15.10 4.52
C GLY A 45 7.44 15.13 4.97
N LEU A 46 8.20 14.05 4.72
CA LEU A 46 9.64 13.97 4.94
C LEU A 46 10.46 14.53 3.75
N GLY A 47 9.79 15.00 2.70
CA GLY A 47 10.42 15.62 1.53
C GLY A 47 10.72 14.68 0.37
N VAL A 48 10.24 13.43 0.41
CA VAL A 48 10.39 12.48 -0.70
C VAL A 48 9.62 12.99 -1.92
N GLN A 49 10.29 12.99 -3.07
CA GLN A 49 9.75 13.44 -4.34
C GLN A 49 9.76 12.33 -5.41
N LYS A 50 9.08 12.60 -6.52
CA LYS A 50 9.07 11.69 -7.67
C LYS A 50 10.49 11.52 -8.20
N GLY A 51 10.96 10.27 -8.21
CA GLY A 51 12.30 9.92 -8.67
C GLY A 51 13.27 9.60 -7.53
N ASP A 52 12.90 9.92 -6.29
CA ASP A 52 13.69 9.56 -5.12
C ASP A 52 13.63 8.06 -4.84
N MET A 53 14.71 7.54 -4.27
CA MET A 53 14.82 6.14 -3.86
C MET A 53 14.62 6.01 -2.35
N VAL A 54 13.66 5.16 -1.95
CA VAL A 54 13.39 4.85 -0.55
C VAL A 54 13.76 3.39 -0.30
N ALA A 55 14.68 3.14 0.64
CA ALA A 55 15.06 1.78 1.02
C ALA A 55 14.05 1.19 2.02
N ILE A 56 13.69 -0.08 1.82
CA ILE A 56 12.85 -0.85 2.74
C ILE A 56 13.71 -1.97 3.34
N LEU A 57 13.77 -2.04 4.67
CA LEU A 57 14.48 -3.09 5.40
C LEU A 57 13.58 -3.67 6.49
N GLN A 58 12.98 -4.82 6.20
CA GLN A 58 12.09 -5.56 7.08
C GLN A 58 12.16 -7.06 6.76
N VAL A 59 11.68 -7.89 7.69
CA VAL A 59 11.36 -9.30 7.41
C VAL A 59 10.09 -9.40 6.57
N ASN A 60 9.76 -10.60 6.06
CA ASN A 60 8.50 -10.80 5.33
C ASN A 60 7.30 -10.56 6.26
N CYS A 61 6.57 -9.47 6.02
CA CYS A 61 5.35 -9.10 6.71
C CYS A 61 4.38 -8.39 5.75
N ASN A 62 3.12 -8.21 6.16
CA ASN A 62 2.11 -7.56 5.31
C ASN A 62 2.45 -6.10 4.99
N GLU A 63 3.11 -5.39 5.89
CA GLU A 63 3.47 -3.97 5.74
C GLU A 63 4.38 -3.73 4.52
N HIS A 64 5.12 -4.74 4.08
CA HIS A 64 5.97 -4.65 2.89
C HIS A 64 5.17 -4.35 1.60
N VAL A 65 3.87 -4.68 1.59
CA VAL A 65 2.98 -4.44 0.44
C VAL A 65 2.45 -3.01 0.42
N GLU A 66 2.65 -2.24 1.50
CA GLU A 66 2.06 -0.90 1.64
C GLU A 66 2.89 0.21 1.00
N VAL A 67 4.16 -0.04 0.68
CA VAL A 67 5.13 0.96 0.17
C VAL A 67 5.20 0.94 -1.36
#